data_AF-A0A1R4IHY6-F1
#
_entry.id   AF-A0A1R4IHY6-F1
#
_cell.length_a   1.000
_cell.length_b   1.000
_cell.length_c   1.000
_cell.angle_alpha   90.00
_cell.angle_beta   90.00
_cell.angle_gamma   90.00
#
_symmetry.space_group_name_H-M   'P 1'
#
loop_
_entity.id
_entity.type
_entity.pdbx_description
1 polymer ?
#
loop_
_entity_poly.entity_id
_entity_poly.type
_entity_poly.pdbx_seq_one_letter_code
_entity_poly.pdbx_strand_id
1 'polypeptide(L)'
;MDENIHYETISFTLPWVGLWATLICGAIALTLILVAVVRVRRHRAHSARESRNVDPNLLHDTAIQRRVGYGFAVLAAAAAVMGVVVFIQDRAAFESNVKAKYPEIVEVTNVKQTGTSFTADLTYADGHTAVGELVMVEQATGEPRIGEDILGEPGTGGM
;
A
#
# COMPACT_ATOMS: atom_id res chain seq x y z
N MET A 1 -26.72 -27.54 -3.18
CA MET A 1 -26.02 -28.00 -1.96
C MET A 1 -24.77 -27.17 -1.98
N ASP A 2 -24.95 -25.92 -1.55
CA ASP A 2 -23.96 -24.87 -1.78
C ASP A 2 -22.79 -25.18 -0.89
N GLU A 3 -21.72 -25.66 -1.52
CA GLU A 3 -20.43 -25.76 -0.89
C GLU A 3 -20.15 -24.35 -0.35
N ASN A 4 -19.97 -24.21 0.97
CA ASN A 4 -19.64 -22.92 1.58
C ASN A 4 -18.25 -22.53 1.08
N ILE A 5 -18.17 -21.92 -0.10
CA ILE A 5 -16.94 -21.39 -0.67
C ILE A 5 -16.48 -20.31 0.29
N HIS A 6 -15.34 -20.55 0.94
CA HIS A 6 -14.73 -19.58 1.82
C HIS A 6 -13.79 -18.68 1.02
N TYR A 7 -14.12 -17.39 0.96
CA TYR A 7 -13.29 -16.39 0.31
C TYR A 7 -12.32 -15.76 1.31
N GLU A 8 -11.09 -15.51 0.87
CA GLU A 8 -10.10 -14.78 1.66
C GLU A 8 -10.43 -13.28 1.66
N THR A 9 -10.33 -12.63 2.81
CA THR A 9 -10.60 -11.19 2.90
C THR A 9 -9.50 -10.38 2.23
N ILE A 10 -9.89 -9.33 1.51
CA ILE A 10 -8.97 -8.49 0.73
C ILE A 10 -9.07 -7.06 1.25
N SER A 11 -7.91 -6.45 1.55
CA SER A 11 -7.86 -5.10 2.07
C SER A 11 -7.46 -4.06 1.04
N PHE A 12 -8.44 -3.35 0.49
CA PHE A 12 -8.17 -2.25 -0.43
C PHE A 12 -7.42 -1.08 0.19
N THR A 13 -7.44 -0.91 1.51
CA THR A 13 -6.97 0.31 2.19
C THR A 13 -5.58 0.14 2.80
N LEU A 14 -5.25 -1.04 3.32
CA LEU A 14 -3.99 -1.26 4.03
C LEU A 14 -2.73 -1.01 3.19
N PRO A 15 -2.66 -1.43 1.91
CA PRO A 15 -1.52 -1.08 1.05
C PRO A 15 -1.33 0.44 0.90
N TRP A 16 -2.42 1.19 0.73
CA TRP A 16 -2.37 2.65 0.63
C TRP A 16 -1.97 3.30 1.94
N VAL A 17 -2.47 2.81 3.08
CA VAL A 17 -2.06 3.29 4.41
C VAL A 17 -0.56 3.07 4.60
N GLY A 18 -0.03 1.91 4.22
CA GLY A 18 1.41 1.63 4.23
C GLY A 18 2.22 2.61 3.38
N LEU A 19 1.74 2.90 2.16
CA LEU A 19 2.36 3.88 1.27
C LEU A 19 2.37 5.30 1.87
N TRP A 20 1.21 5.79 2.33
CA TRP A 20 1.12 7.12 2.93
C TRP A 20 1.96 7.26 4.20
N ALA A 21 1.94 6.25 5.07
CA ALA A 21 2.78 6.21 6.27
C ALA A 21 4.27 6.25 5.90
N THR A 22 4.68 5.50 4.87
CA THR A 22 6.05 5.52 4.34
C THR A 22 6.45 6.92 3.90
N LEU A 23 5.61 7.59 3.11
CA LEU A 23 5.90 8.94 2.60
C LEU A 23 5.99 9.98 3.72
N ILE A 24 5.04 9.98 4.66
CA ILE A 24 5.01 10.94 5.76
C ILE A 24 6.21 10.73 6.68
N CYS A 25 6.44 9.50 7.14
CA CYS A 25 7.58 9.19 8.01
C CYS A 25 8.90 9.46 7.30
N GLY A 26 9.01 9.12 6.01
CA GLY A 26 10.19 9.39 5.19
C GLY A 26 10.48 10.89 5.05
N ALA A 27 9.45 11.70 4.81
CA ALA A 27 9.59 13.16 4.71
C ALA A 27 10.02 13.79 6.04
N ILE A 28 9.45 13.35 7.16
CA ILE A 28 9.84 13.80 8.51
C ILE A 28 11.30 13.41 8.78
N ALA A 29 11.67 12.14 8.55
CA ALA A 29 13.02 11.63 8.74
C ALA A 29 14.05 12.45 7.95
N LEU A 30 13.80 12.63 6.64
CA LEU A 30 14.68 13.37 5.75
C LEU A 30 14.82 14.83 6.18
N THR A 31 13.71 15.47 6.55
CA THR A 31 13.72 16.87 7.01
C THR A 31 14.55 17.03 8.29
N LEU A 32 14.34 16.18 9.30
CA LEU A 32 15.07 16.25 10.56
C LEU A 32 16.58 16.03 10.35
N ILE A 33 16.95 15.04 9.56
CA ILE A 33 18.35 14.73 9.27
C ILE A 33 19.00 15.87 8.47
N LEU A 34 18.33 16.35 7.41
CA LEU A 34 18.85 17.42 6.56
C LEU A 34 19.02 18.73 7.35
N VAL A 35 18.02 19.12 8.13
CA VAL A 35 18.08 20.32 8.97
C VAL A 35 19.20 20.21 9.99
N ALA A 36 19.37 19.07 10.66
CA ALA A 36 20.46 18.86 11.60
C ALA A 36 21.84 18.91 10.91
N VAL A 37 21.97 18.37 9.70
CA VAL A 37 23.22 18.44 8.91
C VAL A 37 23.53 19.88 8.50
N VAL A 38 22.54 20.60 7.97
CA VAL A 38 22.70 22.00 7.53
C VAL A 38 23.01 22.91 8.71
N ARG A 39 22.33 22.75 9.85
CA ARG A 39 22.60 23.52 11.08
C ARG A 39 24.03 23.31 11.56
N VAL A 40 24.49 22.07 11.68
CA VAL A 40 25.88 21.78 12.09
C VAL A 40 26.89 22.33 11.10
N ARG A 41 26.65 22.18 9.78
CA ARG A 41 27.55 22.70 8.74
C ARG A 41 27.65 24.23 8.80
N ARG A 42 26.52 24.93 8.87
CA ARG A 42 26.48 26.40 8.96
C ARG A 42 27.15 26.88 10.25
N HIS A 43 26.89 26.23 11.38
CA HIS A 43 27.47 26.64 12.65
C HIS A 43 28.99 26.44 12.66
N ARG A 44 29.49 25.28 12.20
CA ARG A 44 30.93 25.04 12.05
C ARG A 44 31.60 26.07 11.13
N ALA A 45 30.98 26.40 10.00
CA ALA A 45 31.51 27.41 9.08
C ALA A 45 31.55 28.80 9.72
N HIS A 46 30.54 29.16 10.53
CA HIS A 46 30.51 30.43 11.24
C HIS A 46 31.56 30.49 12.37
N SER A 47 31.64 29.45 13.21
CA SER A 47 32.63 29.34 14.29
C SER A 47 34.07 29.38 13.76
N ALA A 48 34.34 28.74 12.61
CA ALA A 48 35.64 28.78 11.97
C ALA A 48 36.05 30.18 11.51
N ARG A 49 35.10 31.00 11.01
CA ARG A 49 35.36 32.39 10.61
C ARG A 49 35.64 33.30 11.80
N GLU A 50 34.96 33.05 12.92
CA GLU A 50 35.04 33.86 14.13
C GLU A 50 36.12 33.39 15.11
N SER A 51 36.90 32.34 14.76
CA SER A 51 37.88 31.70 15.64
C SER A 51 37.31 31.27 17.01
N ARG A 52 36.01 30.94 17.05
CA ARG A 52 35.32 30.47 18.26
C ARG A 52 35.18 28.95 18.24
N ASN A 53 35.10 28.36 19.43
CA ASN A 53 34.74 26.96 19.57
C ASN A 53 33.28 26.72 19.16
N VAL A 54 33.01 25.52 18.64
CA VAL A 54 31.65 25.09 18.28
C VAL A 54 30.85 24.84 19.55
N ASP A 55 29.60 25.32 19.61
CA ASP A 55 28.74 25.13 20.78
C ASP A 55 28.44 23.62 20.99
N PRO A 56 28.85 23.02 22.12
CA PRO A 56 28.60 21.61 22.41
C PRO A 56 27.11 21.28 22.59
N ASN A 57 26.29 22.23 23.07
CA ASN A 57 24.86 22.01 23.24
C ASN A 57 24.14 21.88 21.89
N LEU A 58 24.56 22.69 20.91
CA LEU A 58 24.04 22.59 19.55
C LEU A 58 24.41 21.25 18.89
N LEU A 59 25.62 20.74 19.14
CA LEU A 59 26.03 19.42 18.67
C LEU A 59 25.21 18.30 19.31
N HIS A 60 24.89 18.41 20.60
CA HIS A 60 24.06 17.43 21.31
C HIS A 60 22.61 17.44 20.80
N ASP A 61 22.00 18.62 20.70
CA ASP A 61 20.62 18.79 20.19
C ASP A 61 20.48 18.23 18.77
N THR A 62 21.42 18.59 17.88
CA THR A 62 21.41 18.08 16.50
C THR A 62 21.70 16.56 16.43
N ALA A 63 22.40 15.97 17.40
CA ALA A 63 22.56 14.53 17.49
C ALA A 63 21.24 13.83 17.90
N ILE A 64 20.51 14.38 18.87
CA ILE A 64 19.17 13.89 19.24
C ILE A 64 18.22 14.00 18.04
N GLN A 65 18.21 15.17 17.36
CA GLN A 65 17.38 15.39 16.18
C GLN A 65 17.63 14.33 15.09
N ARG A 66 18.90 13.96 14.84
CA ARG A 66 19.24 12.90 13.90
C ARG A 66 18.78 11.52 14.37
N ARG A 67 18.93 11.20 15.66
CA ARG A 67 18.45 9.92 16.22
C ARG A 67 16.93 9.78 16.05
N VAL A 68 16.17 10.84 16.34
CA VAL A 68 14.73 10.88 16.09
C VAL A 68 14.43 10.72 14.60
N GLY A 69 15.18 11.42 13.73
CA GLY A 69 15.09 11.25 12.28
C GLY A 69 15.31 9.81 11.82
N TYR A 70 16.32 9.12 12.35
CA TYR A 70 16.54 7.70 12.07
C TYR A 70 15.41 6.81 12.58
N GLY A 71 14.82 7.13 13.74
CA GLY A 71 13.61 6.45 14.22
C GLY A 71 12.47 6.53 13.20
N PHE A 72 12.19 7.72 12.66
CA PHE A 72 11.20 7.89 11.59
C PHE A 72 11.59 7.17 10.30
N ALA A 73 12.88 7.10 9.95
CA ALA A 73 13.34 6.36 8.78
C ALA A 73 13.07 4.84 8.91
N VAL A 74 13.28 4.28 10.10
CA VAL A 74 12.97 2.87 10.39
C VAL A 74 11.46 2.62 10.29
N LEU A 75 10.63 3.52 10.83
CA LEU A 75 9.17 3.42 10.71
C LEU A 75 8.71 3.49 9.25
N ALA A 76 9.30 4.39 8.45
CA ALA A 76 9.01 4.47 7.02
C ALA A 76 9.36 3.16 6.29
N ALA A 77 10.52 2.56 6.58
CA ALA A 77 10.91 1.29 6.00
C ALA A 77 9.96 0.15 6.40
N ALA A 78 9.58 0.08 7.68
CA ALA A 78 8.62 -0.92 8.15
C ALA A 78 7.25 -0.78 7.49
N ALA A 79 6.74 0.45 7.37
CA ALA A 79 5.48 0.73 6.67
C ALA A 79 5.54 0.33 5.18
N ALA A 80 6.67 0.56 4.51
CA ALA A 80 6.86 0.19 3.11
C ALA A 80 6.82 -1.33 2.93
N VAL A 81 7.53 -2.07 3.78
CA VAL A 81 7.54 -3.54 3.77
C VAL A 81 6.15 -4.08 4.02
N MET A 82 5.46 -3.60 5.04
CA MET A 82 4.08 -3.99 5.35
C MET A 82 3.14 -3.74 4.17
N GLY A 83 3.18 -2.55 3.56
CA GLY A 83 2.34 -2.21 2.41
C GLY A 83 2.56 -3.13 1.22
N VAL A 84 3.82 -3.47 0.91
CA VAL A 84 4.17 -4.39 -0.18
C VAL A 84 3.70 -5.82 0.12
N VAL A 85 3.92 -6.30 1.35
CA VAL A 85 3.51 -7.66 1.74
C VAL A 85 2.00 -7.82 1.64
N VAL A 86 1.23 -6.89 2.20
CA VAL A 86 -0.23 -6.92 2.14
C VAL A 86 -0.71 -6.85 0.69
N PHE A 87 -0.12 -5.99 -0.15
CA PHE A 87 -0.47 -5.91 -1.56
C PHE A 87 -0.25 -7.23 -2.32
N ILE A 88 0.83 -7.95 -2.03
CA ILE A 88 1.10 -9.26 -2.64
C ILE A 88 0.08 -10.30 -2.16
N GLN A 89 -0.23 -10.31 -0.86
CA GLN A 89 -1.21 -11.22 -0.27
C GLN A 89 -2.61 -10.98 -0.84
N ASP A 90 -3.05 -9.73 -0.89
CA ASP A 90 -4.35 -9.33 -1.45
C ASP A 90 -4.50 -9.73 -2.92
N ARG A 91 -3.42 -9.65 -3.70
CA ARG A 91 -3.43 -10.08 -5.11
C ARG A 91 -3.56 -11.60 -5.25
N ALA A 92 -2.88 -12.36 -4.39
CA ALA A 92 -2.99 -13.82 -4.38
C ALA A 92 -4.38 -14.27 -3.92
N ALA A 93 -4.92 -13.65 -2.87
CA ALA A 93 -6.28 -13.85 -2.39
C ALA A 93 -7.31 -13.53 -3.48
N PHE A 94 -7.13 -12.42 -4.20
CA PHE A 94 -7.99 -12.04 -5.32
C PHE A 94 -8.03 -13.12 -6.41
N GLU A 95 -6.87 -13.59 -6.87
CA GLU A 95 -6.80 -14.65 -7.88
C GLU A 95 -7.47 -15.94 -7.40
N SER A 96 -7.20 -16.34 -6.14
CA SER A 96 -7.79 -17.52 -5.52
C SER A 96 -9.32 -17.43 -5.45
N ASN A 97 -9.84 -16.31 -4.95
CA ASN A 97 -11.28 -16.09 -4.79
C ASN A 97 -12.00 -16.07 -6.13
N VAL A 98 -11.43 -15.43 -7.16
CA VAL A 98 -12.01 -15.38 -8.51
C VAL A 98 -12.13 -16.78 -9.09
N LYS A 99 -11.06 -17.57 -9.01
CA LYS A 99 -11.06 -18.96 -9.51
C LYS A 99 -11.98 -19.88 -8.70
N ALA A 100 -12.13 -19.63 -7.40
CA ALA A 100 -13.02 -20.39 -6.56
C ALA A 100 -14.51 -20.15 -6.92
N LYS A 101 -14.88 -18.90 -7.23
CA LYS A 101 -16.27 -18.56 -7.59
C LYS A 101 -16.61 -18.85 -9.05
N TYR A 102 -15.66 -18.59 -9.95
CA TYR A 102 -15.81 -18.73 -11.40
C TYR A 102 -14.81 -19.76 -11.93
N PRO A 103 -15.06 -21.07 -11.74
CA PRO A 103 -14.14 -22.14 -12.11
C PRO A 103 -13.86 -22.24 -13.62
N GLU A 104 -14.69 -21.61 -14.46
CA GLU A 104 -14.45 -21.42 -15.89
C GLU A 104 -13.26 -20.50 -16.19
N ILE A 105 -12.81 -19.69 -15.23
CA ILE A 105 -11.64 -18.82 -15.35
C ILE A 105 -10.39 -19.61 -14.95
N VAL A 106 -9.51 -19.85 -15.93
CA VAL A 106 -8.26 -20.60 -15.73
C VAL A 106 -7.09 -19.68 -15.40
N GLU A 107 -7.11 -18.44 -15.88
CA GLU A 107 -6.02 -17.49 -15.67
C GLU A 107 -6.54 -16.10 -15.31
N VAL A 108 -5.89 -15.45 -14.35
CA VAL A 108 -6.16 -14.07 -13.93
C VAL A 108 -4.85 -13.31 -14.01
N THR A 109 -4.76 -12.36 -14.94
CA THR A 109 -3.52 -11.60 -15.18
C THR A 109 -3.77 -10.09 -15.16
N ASN A 110 -2.69 -9.31 -15.19
CA ASN A 110 -2.73 -7.83 -15.23
C ASN A 110 -3.64 -7.16 -14.18
N VAL A 111 -3.75 -7.76 -12.99
CA VAL A 111 -4.56 -7.23 -11.89
C VAL A 111 -4.10 -5.83 -11.50
N LYS A 112 -5.02 -4.86 -11.61
CA LYS A 112 -4.83 -3.46 -11.25
C LYS A 112 -5.96 -3.03 -10.33
N GLN A 113 -5.61 -2.35 -9.24
CA GLN A 113 -6.60 -1.75 -8.34
C GLN A 113 -7.09 -0.42 -8.93
N THR A 114 -8.41 -0.28 -9.05
CA THR A 114 -9.10 0.95 -9.48
C THR A 114 -10.10 1.33 -8.40
N GLY A 115 -9.74 2.30 -7.55
CA GLY A 115 -10.57 2.69 -6.40
C GLY A 115 -10.78 1.52 -5.43
N THR A 116 -12.05 1.14 -5.22
CA THR A 116 -12.50 0.01 -4.38
C THR A 116 -12.79 -1.26 -5.18
N SER A 117 -12.24 -1.36 -6.39
CA SER A 117 -12.44 -2.50 -7.30
C SER A 117 -11.11 -2.92 -7.94
N PHE A 118 -11.10 -4.09 -8.56
CA PHE A 118 -10.00 -4.53 -9.40
C PHE A 118 -10.41 -4.57 -10.85
N THR A 119 -9.45 -4.34 -11.74
CA THR A 119 -9.55 -4.66 -13.15
C THR A 119 -8.52 -5.73 -13.44
N ALA A 120 -8.90 -6.79 -14.15
CA ALA A 120 -8.01 -7.90 -14.47
C ALA A 120 -8.31 -8.43 -15.86
N ASP A 121 -7.31 -9.07 -16.46
CA ASP A 121 -7.51 -9.85 -17.68
C ASP A 121 -7.88 -11.28 -17.26
N LEU A 122 -9.07 -11.72 -17.65
CA LEU A 122 -9.63 -13.02 -17.27
C LEU A 122 -9.63 -13.94 -18.50
N THR A 123 -8.89 -15.04 -18.42
CA THR A 123 -8.85 -16.06 -19.48
C THR A 123 -9.72 -17.23 -19.08
N TYR A 124 -10.68 -17.55 -19.94
CA TYR A 124 -11.66 -18.62 -19.77
C TYR A 124 -11.14 -19.95 -20.36
N ALA A 125 -11.74 -21.06 -19.93
CA ALA A 125 -11.35 -22.40 -20.36
C ALA A 125 -11.56 -22.67 -21.85
N ASP A 126 -12.41 -21.89 -22.52
CA ASP A 126 -12.63 -21.92 -23.97
C ASP A 126 -11.53 -21.17 -24.76
N GLY A 127 -10.57 -20.56 -24.07
CA GLY A 127 -9.46 -19.79 -24.65
C GLY A 127 -9.79 -18.33 -24.93
N HIS A 128 -10.99 -17.85 -24.61
CA HIS A 128 -11.35 -16.44 -24.70
C HIS A 128 -10.71 -15.66 -23.52
N THR A 129 -10.24 -14.43 -23.78
CA THR A 129 -9.73 -13.53 -22.72
C THR A 129 -10.53 -12.24 -22.70
N ALA A 130 -11.21 -11.95 -21.59
CA ALA A 130 -11.81 -10.65 -21.32
C ALA A 130 -10.73 -9.72 -20.74
N VAL A 131 -10.34 -8.70 -21.49
CA VAL A 131 -9.24 -7.78 -21.14
C VAL A 131 -9.78 -6.60 -20.33
N GLY A 132 -9.16 -6.33 -19.19
CA GLY A 132 -9.51 -5.20 -18.32
C GLY A 132 -10.90 -5.31 -17.70
N GLU A 133 -11.39 -6.52 -17.49
CA GLU A 133 -12.70 -6.78 -16.90
C GLU A 133 -12.75 -6.23 -15.48
N LEU A 134 -13.86 -5.54 -15.15
CA LEU A 134 -14.09 -5.01 -13.82
C LEU A 134 -14.52 -6.15 -12.90
N VAL A 135 -13.77 -6.35 -11.81
CA VAL A 135 -14.08 -7.29 -10.75
C VAL A 135 -14.29 -6.51 -9.45
N MET A 136 -15.53 -6.47 -9.00
CA MET A 136 -15.86 -5.90 -7.69
C MET A 136 -15.62 -6.97 -6.62
N VAL A 137 -15.02 -6.59 -5.50
CA VAL A 137 -14.85 -7.49 -4.37
C VAL A 137 -15.59 -6.91 -3.18
N GLU A 138 -16.46 -7.72 -2.59
CA GLU A 138 -17.12 -7.37 -1.35
C GLU A 138 -16.11 -7.42 -0.20
N GLN A 139 -15.72 -6.26 0.32
CA GLN A 139 -14.59 -6.16 1.26
C GLN A 139 -14.78 -6.96 2.56
N ALA A 140 -16.04 -7.14 2.99
CA ALA A 140 -16.35 -7.88 4.23
C ALA A 140 -16.15 -9.40 4.07
N THR A 141 -16.38 -9.94 2.88
CA THR A 141 -16.37 -11.39 2.63
C THR A 141 -15.19 -11.82 1.76
N GLY A 142 -14.66 -10.95 0.90
CA GLY A 142 -13.69 -11.29 -0.13
C GLY A 142 -14.34 -11.80 -1.43
N GLU A 143 -15.67 -11.82 -1.51
CA GLU A 143 -16.40 -12.40 -2.63
C GLU A 143 -16.25 -11.54 -3.90
N PRO A 144 -15.78 -12.12 -5.03
CA PRO A 144 -15.67 -11.40 -6.30
C PRO A 144 -17.00 -11.38 -7.05
N ARG A 145 -17.23 -10.34 -7.84
CA ARG A 145 -18.39 -10.17 -8.72
C ARG A 145 -17.93 -9.61 -10.06
N ILE A 146 -18.38 -10.20 -11.18
CA ILE A 146 -18.08 -9.79 -12.56
C ILE A 146 -19.37 -9.61 -13.36
N GLY A 147 -19.33 -8.81 -14.43
CA GLY A 147 -20.44 -8.71 -15.40
C GLY A 147 -21.84 -8.53 -14.79
N GLU A 148 -22.73 -9.48 -15.04
CA GLU A 148 -24.12 -9.45 -14.57
C GLU A 148 -24.25 -9.49 -13.04
N ASP A 149 -23.31 -10.14 -12.33
CA ASP A 149 -23.30 -10.18 -10.85
C ASP A 149 -23.02 -8.82 -10.21
N ILE A 150 -22.41 -7.90 -10.97
CA ILE A 150 -22.19 -6.51 -10.54
C ILE A 150 -23.47 -5.69 -10.67
N LEU A 151 -24.24 -5.92 -11.74
CA LEU A 151 -25.46 -5.18 -12.04
C LEU A 151 -26.64 -5.61 -11.16
N GLY A 152 -26.52 -6.76 -10.49
CA GLY A 152 -27.55 -7.37 -9.69
C GLY A 152 -28.62 -8.03 -10.55
N GLU A 153 -29.31 -9.05 -10.01
CA GLU A 153 -30.50 -9.58 -10.66
C GLU A 153 -31.50 -8.44 -10.92
N PRO A 154 -32.04 -8.29 -12.14
CA PRO A 154 -33.13 -7.34 -12.40
C PRO A 154 -34.39 -7.84 -11.68
N GLY A 155 -34.55 -7.52 -10.39
CA GLY A 155 -35.71 -8.02 -9.63
C GLY A 155 -35.83 -7.70 -8.15
N THR A 156 -34.81 -7.15 -7.48
CA THR A 156 -34.90 -6.86 -6.02
C THR A 156 -34.73 -5.38 -5.67
N GLY A 157 -35.15 -4.50 -6.58
CA GLY A 157 -35.56 -3.14 -6.22
C GLY A 157 -36.86 -3.21 -5.43
N GLY A 158 -36.75 -3.26 -4.10
CA GLY A 158 -37.88 -3.27 -3.18
C GLY A 158 -38.83 -2.09 -3.44
N MET A 159 -40.11 -2.43 -3.58
CA MET A 159 -41.22 -1.55 -3.24
C MET A 159 -41.26 -1.32 -1.72
#